data_AF-A0A6P0T7M1-F1
#
_entry.id   AF-A0A6P0T7M1-F1
#
_cell.length_a   1.000
_cell.length_b   1.000
_cell.length_c   1.000
_cell.angle_alpha   90.00
_cell.angle_beta   90.00
_cell.angle_gamma   90.00
#
_symmetry.space_group_name_H-M   'P 1'
#
loop_
_entity.id
_entity.type
_entity.pdbx_description
1 polymer ?
#
loop_
_entity_poly.entity_id
_entity_poly.type
_entity_poly.pdbx_seq_one_letter_code
_entity_poly.pdbx_strand_id
1 'polypeptide(L)'
;MTVRETAIAKIQQLPEPLVQEIIDFINFVAHNRQTNTALDVFEGDRSEAWTRWFEATDHLEIASENTPTAQTNEYQQRLLSKYR
;
A
#
# COMPACT_ATOMS: atom_id res chain seq x y z
N MET A 1 -2.71 2.68 41.33
CA MET A 1 -1.98 3.48 40.33
C MET A 1 -2.11 2.80 38.99
N THR A 2 -2.61 3.51 37.99
CA THR A 2 -2.71 3.01 36.62
C THR A 2 -1.39 3.21 35.88
N VAL A 3 -1.13 2.39 34.85
CA VAL A 3 0.07 2.52 34.00
C VAL A 3 0.21 3.95 33.44
N ARG A 4 -0.92 4.60 33.16
CA ARG A 4 -1.00 6.00 32.73
C ARG A 4 -0.47 6.96 33.79
N GLU A 5 -0.91 6.83 35.03
CA GLU A 5 -0.46 7.67 36.14
C GLU A 5 1.04 7.49 36.41
N THR A 6 1.54 6.26 36.35
CA THR A 6 2.97 5.96 36.52
C THR A 6 3.81 6.53 35.39
N ALA A 7 3.34 6.46 34.14
CA ALA A 7 4.03 7.05 32.99
C ALA A 7 4.11 8.57 33.10
N ILE A 8 3.02 9.25 33.47
CA ILE A 8 2.99 10.71 33.68
C ILE A 8 3.99 11.12 34.76
N ALA A 9 3.99 10.42 35.90
CA ALA A 9 4.91 10.71 37.00
C ALA A 9 6.39 10.54 36.59
N LYS A 10 6.70 9.55 35.74
CA LYS A 10 8.06 9.34 35.21
C LYS A 10 8.48 10.42 34.23
N ILE A 11 7.56 10.86 33.35
CA ILE A 11 7.80 11.96 32.40
C ILE A 11 8.06 13.28 33.14
N GLN A 12 7.35 13.54 34.23
CA GLN A 12 7.55 14.74 35.06
C GLN A 12 8.90 14.77 35.79
N GLN A 13 9.57 13.63 35.96
CA GLN A 13 10.88 13.52 36.61
C GLN A 13 12.05 13.55 35.62
N LEU A 14 11.77 13.61 34.32
CA LEU A 14 12.79 13.63 33.28
C LEU A 14 13.38 15.05 33.11
N PRO A 15 14.66 15.17 32.71
CA PRO A 15 15.25 16.43 32.30
C PRO A 15 14.53 17.03 31.08
N GLU A 16 14.44 18.35 31.03
CA GLU A 16 13.83 19.12 29.92
C GLU A 16 14.19 18.60 28.50
N PRO A 17 15.46 18.31 28.15
CA PRO A 17 15.79 17.81 26.81
C PRO A 17 15.13 16.47 26.45
N LEU A 18 14.94 15.58 27.44
CA LEU A 18 14.28 14.29 27.24
C LEU A 18 12.75 14.44 27.17
N VAL A 19 12.19 15.43 27.89
CA VAL A 19 10.77 15.78 27.76
C VAL A 19 10.48 16.29 26.34
N GLN A 20 11.38 17.12 25.79
CA GLN A 20 11.27 17.61 24.43
C GLN A 20 11.30 16.48 23.40
N GLU A 21 12.21 15.51 23.55
CA GLU A 21 12.27 14.33 22.67
C GLU A 21 10.98 13.50 22.70
N ILE A 22 10.36 13.35 23.88
CA ILE A 22 9.06 12.67 24.03
C ILE A 22 7.95 13.45 23.32
N ILE A 23 7.94 14.78 23.42
CA ILE A 23 6.99 15.65 22.73
C ILE A 23 7.15 15.51 21.21
N ASP A 24 8.39 15.53 20.72
CA ASP A 24 8.69 15.39 19.29
C ASP A 24 8.27 14.01 18.76
N PHE A 25 8.49 12.95 19.55
CA PHE A 25 8.00 11.61 19.22
C PHE A 25 6.47 11.54 19.17
N ILE A 26 5.76 12.13 20.13
CA ILE A 26 4.30 12.20 20.14
C ILE A 26 3.79 12.94 18.90
N ASN A 27 4.42 14.07 18.56
CA ASN A 27 4.08 14.87 17.38
C ASN A 27 4.30 14.08 16.09
N PHE A 28 5.41 13.34 15.99
CA PHE A 28 5.69 12.45 14.86
C PHE A 28 4.61 11.37 14.71
N VAL A 29 4.24 10.69 15.81
CA VAL A 29 3.20 9.65 15.78
C VAL A 29 1.83 10.24 15.44
N ALA A 30 1.49 11.41 15.99
CA ALA A 30 0.23 12.09 15.71
C ALA A 30 0.13 12.51 14.23
N HIS A 31 1.20 13.06 13.68
CA HIS A 31 1.30 13.43 12.27
C HIS A 31 1.18 12.19 11.37
N ASN A 32 1.88 11.12 11.69
CA ASN A 32 1.84 9.89 10.90
C ASN A 32 0.50 9.15 11.01
N ARG A 33 -0.23 9.32 12.11
CA ARG A 33 -1.61 8.82 12.22
C ARG A 33 -2.55 9.60 11.34
N GLN A 34 -2.45 10.94 11.29
CA GLN A 34 -3.27 11.78 10.42
C GLN A 34 -3.06 11.47 8.93
N THR A 35 -1.81 11.21 8.52
CA THR A 35 -1.51 10.80 7.14
C THR A 35 -2.04 9.40 6.82
N ASN A 36 -1.95 8.45 7.77
CA ASN A 36 -2.53 7.13 7.59
C ASN A 36 -4.06 7.14 7.56
N THR A 37 -4.73 8.00 8.35
CA THR A 37 -6.19 8.16 8.25
C THR A 37 -6.60 8.73 6.89
N ALA A 38 -5.78 9.61 6.29
CA ALA A 38 -6.00 10.06 4.92
C ALA A 38 -5.83 8.91 3.91
N LEU A 39 -4.83 8.03 4.09
CA LEU A 39 -4.63 6.84 3.25
C LEU A 39 -5.77 5.80 3.40
N ASP A 40 -6.29 5.62 4.61
CA ASP A 40 -7.41 4.71 4.91
C ASP A 40 -8.71 5.17 4.23
N VAL A 41 -8.93 6.49 4.13
CA VAL A 41 -10.01 7.09 3.33
C VAL A 41 -9.82 6.83 1.83
N PHE A 42 -8.58 6.86 1.33
CA PHE A 42 -8.26 6.50 -0.06
C PHE A 42 -8.37 4.99 -0.34
N GLU A 43 -8.19 4.14 0.67
CA GLU A 43 -8.27 2.69 0.53
C GLU A 43 -9.72 2.23 0.30
N GLY A 44 -10.69 2.88 0.95
CA GLY A 44 -12.12 2.71 0.67
C GLY A 44 -12.49 3.08 -0.78
N ASP A 45 -11.99 4.22 -1.28
CA ASP A 45 -12.23 4.70 -2.65
C ASP A 45 -11.60 3.79 -3.72
N ARG A 46 -10.40 3.25 -3.44
CA ARG A 46 -9.74 2.29 -4.34
C ARG A 46 -10.44 0.95 -4.40
N SER A 47 -10.97 0.45 -3.29
CA SER A 47 -11.70 -0.83 -3.27
C SER A 47 -12.91 -0.81 -4.20
N GLU A 48 -13.67 0.30 -4.19
CA GLU A 48 -14.80 0.52 -5.09
C GLU A 48 -14.36 0.64 -6.56
N ALA A 49 -13.28 1.38 -6.82
CA ALA A 49 -12.71 1.53 -8.16
C ALA A 49 -12.19 0.20 -8.73
N TRP A 50 -11.53 -0.62 -7.91
CA TRP A 50 -11.05 -1.95 -8.29
C TRP A 50 -12.19 -2.93 -8.57
N THR A 51 -13.26 -2.88 -7.76
CA THR A 51 -14.45 -3.72 -7.96
C THR A 51 -15.12 -3.39 -9.29
N ARG A 52 -15.33 -2.10 -9.58
CA ARG A 52 -15.89 -1.64 -10.86
C ARG A 52 -15.03 -2.02 -12.06
N TRP A 53 -13.70 -1.91 -11.94
CA TRP A 53 -12.79 -2.30 -13.01
C TRP A 53 -12.83 -3.81 -13.28
N PHE A 54 -12.91 -4.62 -12.22
CA PHE A 54 -13.00 -6.08 -12.33
C PHE A 54 -14.29 -6.50 -13.02
N GLU A 55 -15.44 -5.98 -12.59
CA GLU A 55 -16.74 -6.23 -13.23
C GLU A 55 -16.73 -5.81 -14.71
N ALA A 56 -16.20 -4.62 -15.00
CA ALA A 56 -16.11 -4.14 -16.38
C ALA A 56 -15.22 -5.03 -17.26
N THR A 57 -14.15 -5.61 -16.70
CA THR A 57 -13.22 -6.48 -17.43
C THR A 57 -13.78 -7.89 -17.60
N ASP A 58 -14.54 -8.40 -16.62
CA ASP A 58 -15.21 -9.71 -16.71
C ASP A 58 -16.31 -9.72 -17.80
N HIS A 59 -16.96 -8.58 -18.01
CA HIS A 59 -17.94 -8.38 -19.08
C HIS A 59 -17.33 -8.11 -20.46
N LEU A 60 -16.00 -7.96 -20.56
CA LEU A 60 -15.36 -7.93 -21.86
C LEU A 60 -15.32 -9.36 -22.40
N GLU A 61 -16.33 -9.71 -23.20
CA GLU A 61 -16.23 -10.84 -24.11
C GLU A 61 -15.01 -10.59 -25.00
N ILE A 62 -13.91 -11.28 -24.70
CA ILE A 62 -12.76 -11.36 -25.60
C ILE A 62 -13.29 -12.04 -26.85
N ALA A 63 -13.70 -11.26 -27.84
CA ALA A 63 -14.05 -11.75 -29.15
C ALA A 63 -12.91 -12.68 -29.59
N SER A 64 -13.21 -13.97 -29.62
CA SER A 64 -12.30 -15.04 -29.99
C SER A 64 -12.07 -15.01 -31.50
N GLU A 65 -11.52 -13.89 -31.99
CA GLU A 65 -11.12 -13.70 -33.38
C GLU A 65 -9.60 -13.53 -33.49
N ASN A 66 -8.85 -14.08 -32.53
CA ASN A 66 -7.39 -14.16 -32.60
C ASN A 66 -6.92 -15.50 -32.04
N THR A 67 -7.34 -16.61 -32.67
CA THR A 67 -6.52 -17.82 -32.68
C THR A 67 -5.12 -17.47 -33.20
N PRO A 68 -4.05 -17.58 -32.41
CA PRO A 68 -2.72 -17.23 -32.88
C PRO A 68 -2.14 -18.42 -33.64
N THR A 69 -2.42 -18.53 -34.94
CA THR A 69 -1.90 -19.66 -35.75
C THR A 69 -0.61 -19.39 -36.50
N ALA A 70 0.05 -18.22 -36.34
CA ALA A 70 1.29 -17.94 -37.07
C ALA A 70 2.36 -17.16 -36.29
N GLN A 71 1.98 -16.09 -35.58
CA GLN A 71 2.97 -15.14 -35.04
C GLN A 71 3.72 -15.64 -33.80
N THR A 72 3.10 -16.48 -32.96
CA THR A 72 3.78 -17.07 -31.78
C THR A 72 4.91 -18.01 -32.20
N ASN A 73 4.79 -18.65 -33.37
CA ASN A 73 5.78 -19.61 -33.87
C ASN A 73 7.10 -18.92 -34.24
N GLU A 74 7.07 -17.76 -34.90
CA GLU A 74 8.28 -17.06 -35.34
C GLU A 74 9.17 -16.57 -34.18
N TYR A 75 8.53 -16.06 -33.11
CA TYR A 75 9.27 -15.63 -31.91
C TYR A 75 9.90 -16.81 -31.19
N GLN A 76 9.17 -17.93 -31.06
CA GLN A 76 9.68 -19.15 -30.45
C GLN A 76 10.83 -19.76 -31.26
N GLN A 77 10.74 -19.78 -32.58
CA GLN A 77 11.81 -20.24 -33.48
C GLN A 77 13.07 -19.39 -33.35
N ARG A 78 12.91 -18.05 -33.31
CA ARG A 78 14.04 -17.13 -33.09
C ARG A 78 14.72 -17.37 -31.75
N LEU A 79 13.95 -17.60 -30.69
CA LEU A 79 14.50 -17.92 -29.38
C LEU A 79 15.31 -19.22 -29.41
N LEU A 80 14.77 -20.29 -29.98
CA LEU A 80 15.46 -21.57 -30.08
C LEU A 80 16.76 -21.47 -30.90
N SER A 81 16.79 -20.68 -31.97
CA SER A 81 18.00 -20.46 -32.77
C SER A 81 19.10 -19.68 -32.05
N LYS A 82 18.76 -18.85 -31.05
CA LYS A 82 19.74 -18.00 -30.35
C LYS A 82 20.53 -18.77 -29.28
N TYR A 83 19.97 -19.85 -28.76
CA TYR A 83 20.54 -20.65 -27.67
C TYR A 83 21.10 -22.00 -28.13
N ARG A 84 21.27 -22.19 -29.44
CA ARG A 84 21.87 -23.36 -30.07
C ARG A 84 23.19 -22.99 -30.71
#